data_AF-A0A9W6FRV6-F1
#
_entry.id   AF-A0A9W6FRV6-F1
#
_cell.length_a   1.000
_cell.length_b   1.000
_cell.length_c   1.000
_cell.angle_alpha   90.00
_cell.angle_beta   90.00
_cell.angle_gamma   90.00
#
_symmetry.space_group_name_H-M   'P 1'
#
loop_
_entity.id
_entity.type
_entity.pdbx_description
1 polymer ?
#
loop_
_entity_poly.entity_id
_entity_poly.type
_entity_poly.pdbx_seq_one_letter_code
_entity_poly.pdbx_strand_id
1 'polypeptide(L)' 'MAEKKEVCTCTKCGNEAEMTITCQLIEVEEEGKIKKKQKETRTCSVCGNEADMIIDFEQ' A
#
# COMPACT_ATOMS: atom_id res chain seq x y z
N MET A 1 13.47 1.89 -3.67
CA MET A 1 11.99 1.98 -3.65
C MET A 1 11.49 0.84 -4.52
N ALA A 2 10.68 -0.06 -3.97
CA ALA A 2 10.14 -1.18 -4.73
C ALA A 2 8.76 -0.80 -5.24
N GLU A 3 8.61 -0.76 -6.56
CA GLU A 3 7.33 -0.60 -7.25
C GLU A 3 6.87 -1.98 -7.73
N LYS A 4 5.66 -2.38 -7.36
CA LYS A 4 5.06 -3.65 -7.77
C LYS A 4 3.76 -3.38 -8.51
N LYS A 5 3.44 -4.21 -9.50
CA LYS A 5 2.17 -4.14 -10.23
C LYS A 5 1.39 -5.40 -9.93
N GLU A 6 0.16 -5.25 -9.46
CA GLU A 6 -0.73 -6.35 -9.12
C GLU A 6 -2.11 -6.11 -9.72
N VAL A 7 -2.66 -7.12 -10.39
CA VAL A 7 -4.05 -7.06 -10.86
C VAL A 7 -4.95 -7.38 -9.68
N CYS A 8 -5.77 -6.41 -9.28
CA CYS A 8 -6.73 -6.59 -8.21
C CYS A 8 -8.04 -5.87 -8.53
N THR A 9 -9.13 -6.39 -7.94
CA THR A 9 -10.45 -5.78 -8.13
C THR A 9 -10.53 -4.49 -7.34
N CYS A 10 -10.65 -3.37 -8.04
CA CYS A 10 -10.77 -2.08 -7.38
C CYS A 10 -12.20 -1.92 -6.83
N THR A 11 -12.33 -1.80 -5.51
CA THR A 11 -13.63 -1.63 -4.83
C THR A 11 -14.37 -0.35 -5.22
N LYS A 12 -13.66 0.65 -5.77
CA LYS A 12 -14.27 1.92 -6.21
C LYS A 12 -14.88 1.85 -7.60
N CYS A 13 -14.24 1.18 -8.57
CA CYS A 13 -14.78 1.07 -9.93
C CYS A 13 -15.42 -0.29 -10.22
N GLY A 14 -15.29 -1.27 -9.32
CA GLY A 14 -15.86 -2.62 -9.47
C GLY A 14 -15.18 -3.49 -10.53
N ASN A 15 -14.16 -2.96 -11.21
CA ASN A 15 -13.45 -3.66 -12.27
C ASN A 15 -12.11 -4.21 -11.79
N GLU A 16 -11.69 -5.30 -12.40
CA GLU A 16 -10.33 -5.82 -12.29
C GLU A 16 -9.38 -4.87 -13.03
N ALA A 17 -8.44 -4.29 -12.30
CA ALA A 17 -7.52 -3.30 -12.83
C ALA A 17 -6.10 -3.55 -12.32
N GLU A 18 -5.12 -3.17 -13.13
CA GLU A 18 -3.73 -3.14 -12.68
C GLU A 18 -3.58 -2.02 -11.64
N MET A 19 -3.17 -2.39 -10.43
CA MET A 19 -2.80 -1.45 -9.37
C MET A 19 -1.29 -1.34 -9.25
N THR A 20 -0.80 -0.11 -9.15
CA THR A 20 0.60 0.19 -8.84
C THR A 20 0.76 0.26 -7.33
N ILE A 21 1.61 -0.59 -6.77
CA ILE A 21 1.92 -0.68 -5.35
C ILE A 21 3.27 -0.02 -5.09
N THR A 22 3.26 1.01 -4.26
CA THR A 22 4.45 1.72 -3.81
C THR A 22 4.74 1.36 -2.36
N CYS A 23 5.87 0.70 -2.11
CA CYS A 23 6.30 0.31 -0.76
C CYS A 23 7.25 1.37 -0.17
N GLN A 24 6.94 1.86 1.03
CA GLN A 24 7.74 2.82 1.80
C GLN A 24 7.93 2.30 3.23
N LEU A 25 9.14 2.35 3.77
CA LEU A 25 9.36 2.10 5.19
C LEU A 25 9.07 3.39 5.97
N ILE A 26 8.17 3.30 6.94
CA ILE A 26 7.80 4.39 7.84
C ILE A 26 8.09 4.00 9.30
N GLU A 27 8.41 5.00 10.10
CA GLU A 27 8.59 4.85 11.54
C GLU A 27 7.31 5.35 12.22
N VAL A 28 6.62 4.46 12.92
CA VAL A 28 5.37 4.74 13.62
C VAL A 28 5.62 4.62 15.12
N GLU A 29 5.26 5.64 15.88
CA GLU A 29 5.30 5.59 17.33
C GLU A 29 4.03 4.91 17.86
N GLU A 30 4.19 3.70 18.40
CA GLU A 30 3.12 2.98 19.10
C GLU A 30 3.57 2.69 20.53
N GLU A 31 2.72 3.04 21.50
CA GLU A 31 2.96 2.76 22.94
C GLU A 31 4.32 3.28 23.44
N GLY A 32 4.78 4.42 22.93
CA GLY A 32 6.06 5.03 23.30
C GLY A 32 7.30 4.34 22.72
N LYS A 33 7.13 3.45 21.74
CA LYS A 33 8.23 2.80 20.99
C LYS A 33 8.11 3.12 19.50
N ILE A 34 9.23 3.49 18.90
CA ILE A 34 9.33 3.66 17.43
C ILE A 34 9.39 2.27 16.80
N LYS A 35 8.33 1.87 16.09
CA LYS A 35 8.27 0.64 15.31
C LYS A 35 8.45 0.97 13.82
N LYS A 36 9.26 0.18 13.14
CA LYS A 36 9.40 0.25 11.68
C LYS A 36 8.28 -0.54 11.05
N LYS A 37 7.41 0.14 10.29
CA LYS A 37 6.33 -0.47 9.53
C LYS A 37 6.54 -0.23 8.04
N GLN A 38 6.00 -1.11 7.22
CA GLN A 38 5.95 -0.87 5.77
C GLN A 38 4.58 -0.30 5.41
N LYS A 39 4.61 0.88 4.81
CA LYS A 39 3.46 1.49 4.17
C LYS A 39 3.42 1.06 2.71
N GLU A 40 2.32 0.45 2.30
CA GLU A 40 2.03 0.11 0.92
C GLU A 40 0.92 1.01 0.41
N THR A 41 1.21 1.78 -0.64
CA THR A 41 0.20 2.62 -1.31
C THR A 41 -0.18 1.95 -2.62
N ARG A 42 -1.43 1.55 -2.78
CA ARG A 42 -1.94 0.91 -4.01
C ARG A 42 -2.76 1.90 -4.81
N THR A 43 -2.38 2.17 -6.05
CA THR A 43 -3.07 3.11 -6.93
C THR A 43 -3.67 2.39 -8.12
N CYS A 44 -5.00 2.49 -8.30
CA CYS A 44 -5.71 1.93 -9.44
C CYS A 44 -5.37 2.69 -10.72
N SER A 45 -4.85 2.00 -11.73
CA SER A 45 -4.51 2.62 -13.02
C SER A 45 -5.72 3.05 -13.83
N VAL A 46 -6.94 2.60 -13.46
CA VAL A 46 -8.17 2.90 -14.19
C VAL A 46 -8.90 4.13 -13.64
N CYS A 47 -9.10 4.19 -12.32
CA CYS A 47 -9.86 5.29 -11.69
C CYS A 47 -9.01 6.19 -10.78
N GLY A 48 -7.71 5.93 -10.66
CA GLY A 48 -6.80 6.69 -9.81
C GLY A 48 -7.07 6.50 -8.31
N ASN A 49 -7.82 5.47 -7.90
CA ASN A 49 -8.10 5.25 -6.49
C ASN A 49 -6.85 4.79 -5.75
N GLU A 50 -6.55 5.46 -4.64
CA GLU A 50 -5.45 5.12 -3.75
C GLU A 50 -5.99 4.32 -2.55
N ALA A 51 -5.24 3.31 -2.14
CA ALA A 51 -5.48 2.52 -0.95
C ALA A 51 -4.17 2.33 -0.19
N ASP A 52 -4.06 2.96 0.97
CA ASP A 52 -2.92 2.84 1.87
C ASP A 52 -3.11 1.68 2.85
N MET A 53 -2.08 0.84 2.98
CA MET A 53 -2.00 -0.23 3.97
C MET A 53 -0.72 -0.06 4.78
N ILE A 54 -0.83 -0.16 6.11
CA ILE A 54 0.32 -0.18 7.00
C ILE A 54 0.44 -1.60 7.50
N ILE A 55 1.49 -2.29 7.09
CA ILE A 55 1.81 -3.65 7.50
C ILE A 55 3.01 -3.62 8.44
N ASP A 56 2.96 -4.45 9.48
CA ASP A 56 4.12 -4.64 10.36
C ASP A 56 5.24 -5.27 9.55
N PHE A 57 6.43 -4.68 9.62
CA PHE A 57 7.60 -5.17 8.91
C PHE A 57 8.23 -6.27 9.76
N GLU A 58 7.58 -7.45 9.78
CA GLU A 58 8.17 -8.66 10.36
C GLU A 58 9.23 -9.18 9.40
N GLN A 59 10.49 -9.13 9.84
CA GLN A 59 11.65 -9.62 9.09
C GLN A 59 12.13 -10.94 9.69
#